data_AF-A0A1F7HFY6-F1
#
_entry.id   AF-A0A1F7HFY6-F1
#
_cell.length_a   1.000
_cell.length_b   1.000
_cell.length_c   1.000
_cell.angle_alpha   90.00
_cell.angle_beta   90.00
_cell.angle_gamma   90.00
#
_symmetry.space_group_name_H-M   'P 1'
#
loop_
_entity.id
_entity.type
_entity.pdbx_description
1 polymer ?
#
loop_
_entity_poly.entity_id
_entity_poly.type
_entity_poly.pdbx_seq_one_letter_code
_entity_poly.pdbx_strand_id
1 'polypeptide(L)'
;MTVIKSDFFLALNQVATERGISLDDVLFSMREAILAAYHKEYGTTEEPEEGVEVKINQESGEMHIYKNDQDITPPGFGRIAAQTARQVVLQSIREAEKRTIVKHYSGQVGAIAKGRVIRFEGRNVLLDLGKAEGFLPVEEQIRSERYHLNDTLTVYIKEIKEDAYGNSRIVISRIDPELVKQLFMKEVPEIENGTVKVHVVIREPGERTKIAVHSDQTGVDPVGACVGQKGIRVKAVTDELGGAEKIDIIQYNPDDALFIREALSPAKVLSVKIDKKRRLATVEVDEDQAPLAIGQKGVNVNLAGRLTDYTIDIKQIMPEGSDAKKEPPAKPLTSTEPSEEQPKEVSAKEEEPTQTTEESAEEAPKEKSSDEILPTPPTDSMNDKSEMASS
;
A
#
# COMPACT_ATOMS: atom_id res chain seq x y z
N MET A 1 -17.64 51.87 -22.32
CA MET A 1 -18.49 50.69 -22.63
C MET A 1 -18.29 49.68 -21.50
N THR A 2 -19.35 48.99 -21.09
CA THR A 2 -19.25 47.89 -20.13
C THR A 2 -18.68 46.69 -20.88
N VAL A 3 -17.52 46.17 -20.49
CA VAL A 3 -16.94 44.97 -21.12
C VAL A 3 -17.76 43.77 -20.68
N ILE A 4 -18.61 43.26 -21.57
CA ILE A 4 -19.38 42.04 -21.35
C ILE A 4 -18.41 40.88 -21.60
N LYS A 5 -17.69 40.48 -20.55
CA LYS A 5 -16.87 39.27 -20.58
C LYS A 5 -17.76 38.08 -20.94
N SER A 6 -17.34 37.28 -21.92
CA SER A 6 -18.07 36.10 -22.37
C SER A 6 -18.42 35.17 -21.20
N ASP A 7 -19.59 34.55 -21.20
CA ASP A 7 -19.94 33.48 -20.25
C ASP A 7 -18.88 32.36 -20.27
N PHE A 8 -18.34 32.06 -21.46
CA PHE A 8 -17.22 31.13 -21.63
C PHE A 8 -15.96 31.60 -20.90
N PHE A 9 -15.58 32.87 -21.04
CA PHE A 9 -14.36 33.44 -20.47
C PHE A 9 -14.48 33.65 -18.95
N LEU A 10 -15.69 33.97 -18.46
CA LEU A 10 -16.01 34.01 -17.03
C LEU A 10 -15.92 32.62 -16.40
N ALA A 11 -16.54 31.60 -17.02
CA ALA A 11 -16.46 30.22 -16.56
C ALA A 11 -15.02 29.68 -16.60
N LEU A 12 -14.28 29.94 -17.68
CA LEU A 12 -12.88 29.53 -17.83
C LEU A 12 -11.99 30.19 -16.76
N ASN A 13 -12.15 31.50 -16.54
CA ASN A 13 -11.43 32.22 -15.49
C ASN A 13 -11.79 31.70 -14.08
N GLN A 14 -13.06 31.41 -13.81
CA GLN A 14 -13.50 30.85 -12.52
C GLN A 14 -12.85 29.49 -12.29
N VAL A 15 -12.95 28.56 -13.24
CA VAL A 15 -12.40 27.21 -13.12
C VAL A 15 -10.87 27.22 -13.03
N ALA A 16 -10.18 28.11 -13.75
CA ALA A 16 -8.73 28.31 -13.60
C ALA A 16 -8.38 28.83 -12.20
N THR A 17 -9.08 29.86 -11.72
CA THR A 17 -8.84 30.49 -10.40
C THR A 17 -9.10 29.52 -9.25
N GLU A 18 -10.21 28.79 -9.27
CA GLU A 18 -10.56 27.77 -8.26
C GLU A 18 -9.51 26.66 -8.14
N ARG A 19 -8.75 26.40 -9.22
CA ARG A 19 -7.72 25.36 -9.28
C ARG A 19 -6.29 25.90 -9.26
N GLY A 20 -6.10 27.19 -9.00
CA GLY A 20 -4.79 27.84 -8.85
C GLY A 20 -3.98 27.95 -10.14
N ILE A 21 -4.64 27.99 -11.29
CA ILE A 21 -4.04 28.13 -12.63
C ILE A 21 -4.19 29.59 -13.07
N SER A 22 -3.19 30.15 -13.76
CA SER A 22 -3.42 31.42 -14.45
C SER A 22 -4.27 31.20 -15.70
N LEU A 23 -5.12 32.16 -16.03
CA LEU A 23 -5.92 32.10 -17.25
C LEU A 23 -5.04 32.15 -18.51
N ASP A 24 -3.92 32.87 -18.44
CA ASP A 24 -2.99 33.04 -19.55
C ASP A 24 -2.24 31.73 -19.88
N ASP A 25 -1.86 30.91 -18.88
CA ASP A 25 -1.28 29.58 -19.10
C ASP A 25 -2.26 28.65 -19.87
N VAL A 26 -3.55 28.72 -19.51
CA VAL A 26 -4.60 27.91 -20.15
C VAL A 26 -4.86 28.40 -21.57
N LEU A 27 -4.96 29.73 -21.78
CA LEU A 27 -5.12 30.32 -23.12
C LEU A 27 -3.91 30.05 -24.03
N PHE A 28 -2.69 30.10 -23.50
CA PHE A 28 -1.47 29.72 -24.21
C PHE A 28 -1.53 28.25 -24.64
N SER A 29 -1.77 27.35 -23.68
CA SER A 29 -1.91 25.90 -23.94
C SER A 29 -3.00 25.59 -24.98
N MET A 30 -4.10 26.35 -24.97
CA MET A 30 -5.18 26.22 -25.95
C MET A 30 -4.72 26.61 -27.36
N ARG A 31 -3.98 27.72 -27.53
CA ARG A 31 -3.45 28.13 -28.85
C ARG A 31 -2.50 27.08 -29.41
N GLU A 32 -1.53 26.63 -28.63
CA GLU A 32 -0.55 25.61 -29.04
C GLU A 32 -1.22 24.32 -29.51
N ALA A 33 -2.20 23.82 -28.76
CA ALA A 33 -2.91 22.59 -29.12
C ALA A 33 -3.82 22.75 -30.35
N ILE A 34 -4.48 23.90 -30.51
CA ILE A 34 -5.31 24.19 -31.70
C ILE A 34 -4.43 24.33 -32.94
N LEU A 35 -3.26 24.97 -32.81
CA LEU A 35 -2.26 25.08 -33.88
C LEU A 35 -1.71 23.69 -34.28
N ALA A 36 -1.36 22.86 -33.30
CA ALA A 36 -0.95 21.48 -33.54
C ALA A 36 -2.06 20.62 -34.17
N ALA A 37 -3.33 20.83 -33.80
CA ALA A 37 -4.47 20.17 -34.43
C ALA A 37 -4.65 20.62 -35.89
N TYR A 38 -4.49 21.92 -36.17
CA TYR A 38 -4.53 22.45 -37.53
C TYR A 38 -3.43 21.86 -38.42
N HIS A 39 -2.17 21.91 -37.99
CA HIS A 39 -1.07 21.31 -38.76
C HIS A 39 -1.23 19.80 -38.97
N LYS A 40 -1.88 19.09 -38.03
CA LYS A 40 -2.15 17.65 -38.17
C LYS A 40 -3.26 17.33 -39.20
N GLU A 41 -4.22 18.21 -39.41
CA GLU A 41 -5.41 17.96 -40.23
C GLU A 41 -5.38 18.70 -41.59
N TYR A 42 -4.59 19.78 -41.70
CA TYR A 42 -4.47 20.62 -42.91
C TYR A 42 -3.03 20.93 -43.32
N GLY A 43 -2.03 20.60 -42.50
CA GLY A 43 -0.63 20.88 -42.80
C GLY A 43 -0.05 19.97 -43.88
N THR A 44 0.82 20.54 -44.72
CA THR A 44 1.61 19.77 -45.70
C THR A 44 2.81 19.13 -44.99
N THR A 45 3.31 18.00 -45.49
CA THR A 45 4.40 17.21 -44.85
C THR A 45 5.79 17.89 -44.86
N GLU A 46 5.90 19.10 -45.40
CA GLU A 46 7.16 19.76 -45.70
C GLU A 46 7.19 21.16 -45.06
N GLU A 47 8.00 21.26 -43.98
CA GLU A 47 8.31 22.46 -43.18
C GLU A 47 7.17 23.06 -42.31
N PRO A 48 7.47 23.59 -41.11
CA PRO A 48 6.48 24.29 -40.29
C PRO A 48 6.13 25.63 -40.94
N GLU A 49 4.83 25.91 -41.11
CA GLU A 49 4.39 27.15 -41.73
C GLU A 49 4.64 28.37 -40.83
N GLU A 50 5.73 29.10 -41.08
CA GLU A 50 6.03 30.35 -40.38
C GLU A 50 4.89 31.37 -40.52
N GLY A 51 4.61 32.09 -39.43
CA GLY A 51 3.60 33.15 -39.39
C GLY A 51 2.15 32.69 -39.20
N VAL A 52 1.90 31.41 -38.87
CA VAL A 52 0.56 30.91 -38.47
C VAL A 52 0.36 31.07 -36.95
N GLU A 53 -0.77 31.64 -36.54
CA GLU A 53 -1.15 31.85 -35.14
C GLU A 53 -2.64 31.55 -34.88
N VAL A 54 -3.00 31.29 -33.62
CA VAL A 54 -4.39 31.09 -33.17
C VAL A 54 -4.85 32.30 -32.35
N LYS A 55 -5.75 33.11 -32.92
CA LYS A 55 -6.41 34.23 -32.22
C LYS A 55 -7.74 33.74 -31.63
N ILE A 56 -7.91 33.95 -30.32
CA ILE A 56 -9.11 33.54 -29.55
C ILE A 56 -9.84 34.80 -29.10
N ASN A 57 -11.10 34.95 -29.51
CA ASN A 57 -11.93 36.09 -29.13
C ASN A 57 -12.39 35.94 -27.67
N GLN A 58 -12.08 36.92 -26.82
CA GLN A 58 -12.40 36.89 -25.38
C GLN A 58 -13.88 37.22 -25.08
N GLU A 59 -14.63 37.74 -26.06
CA GLU A 59 -16.05 38.11 -25.92
C GLU A 59 -16.99 37.04 -26.49
N SER A 60 -16.65 36.41 -27.62
CA SER A 60 -17.46 35.32 -28.21
C SER A 60 -16.95 33.90 -27.90
N GLY A 61 -15.69 33.74 -27.51
CA GLY A 61 -15.03 32.44 -27.39
C GLY A 61 -14.64 31.79 -28.74
N GLU A 62 -14.87 32.48 -29.86
CA GLU A 62 -14.52 31.99 -31.20
C GLU A 62 -13.00 31.89 -31.39
N MET A 63 -12.57 30.90 -32.19
CA MET A 63 -11.17 30.51 -32.35
C MET A 63 -10.83 30.50 -33.83
N HIS A 64 -9.98 31.43 -34.25
CA HIS A 64 -9.62 31.66 -35.66
C HIS A 64 -8.12 31.49 -35.84
N ILE A 65 -7.73 30.98 -37.00
CA ILE A 65 -6.33 30.79 -37.41
C ILE A 65 -5.98 31.87 -38.42
N TYR A 66 -4.92 32.62 -38.11
CA TYR A 66 -4.39 33.66 -38.97
C TYR A 66 -3.02 33.25 -39.50
N LYS A 67 -2.74 33.57 -40.76
CA LYS A 67 -1.41 33.47 -41.36
C LYS A 67 -1.04 34.83 -41.93
N ASN A 68 -0.01 35.47 -41.37
CA ASN A 68 0.39 36.85 -41.72
C ASN A 68 -0.82 37.83 -41.72
N ASP A 69 -1.56 37.84 -40.61
CA ASP A 69 -2.81 38.61 -40.40
C ASP A 69 -4.00 38.32 -41.35
N GLN A 70 -3.89 37.35 -42.27
CA GLN A 70 -5.04 36.85 -43.03
C GLN A 70 -5.71 35.66 -42.32
N ASP A 71 -7.03 35.72 -42.09
CA ASP A 71 -7.80 34.57 -41.58
C ASP A 71 -7.83 33.45 -42.63
N ILE A 72 -7.38 32.26 -42.23
CA ILE A 72 -7.30 31.04 -43.04
C ILE A 72 -8.09 29.88 -42.42
N THR A 73 -8.97 30.15 -41.45
CA THR A 73 -9.72 29.14 -40.69
C THR A 73 -10.56 28.25 -41.61
N PRO A 74 -10.28 26.92 -41.70
CA PRO A 74 -11.03 26.05 -42.62
C PRO A 74 -12.51 25.92 -42.24
N PRO A 75 -13.43 25.77 -43.22
CA PRO A 75 -14.85 25.57 -42.94
C PRO A 75 -15.10 24.37 -42.01
N GLY A 76 -15.74 24.63 -40.86
CA GLY A 76 -16.00 23.62 -39.83
C GLY A 76 -14.89 23.44 -38.79
N PHE A 77 -13.69 24.00 -39.00
CA PHE A 77 -12.56 23.85 -38.06
C PHE A 77 -12.86 24.37 -36.65
N GLY A 78 -13.71 25.38 -36.50
CA GLY A 78 -14.15 25.87 -35.18
C GLY A 78 -14.72 24.78 -34.27
N ARG A 79 -15.31 23.71 -34.82
CA ARG A 79 -15.74 22.53 -34.03
C ARG A 79 -14.56 21.71 -33.50
N ILE A 80 -13.54 21.52 -34.33
CA ILE A 80 -12.29 20.82 -33.97
C ILE A 80 -11.53 21.65 -32.93
N ALA A 81 -11.36 22.96 -33.16
CA ALA A 81 -10.76 23.89 -32.22
C ALA A 81 -11.47 23.87 -30.85
N ALA A 82 -12.81 23.92 -30.81
CA ALA A 82 -13.58 23.85 -29.56
C ALA A 82 -13.44 22.50 -28.84
N GLN A 83 -13.36 21.38 -29.57
CA GLN A 83 -13.11 20.06 -28.97
C GLN A 83 -11.69 19.95 -28.39
N THR A 84 -10.68 20.43 -29.13
CA THR A 84 -9.28 20.48 -28.69
C THR A 84 -9.12 21.40 -27.48
N ALA A 85 -9.70 22.61 -27.50
CA ALA A 85 -9.74 23.53 -26.37
C ALA A 85 -10.33 22.88 -25.11
N ARG A 86 -11.47 22.19 -25.23
CA ARG A 86 -12.08 21.45 -24.11
C ARG A 86 -11.15 20.38 -23.55
N GLN A 87 -10.42 19.66 -24.40
CA GLN A 87 -9.44 18.66 -23.96
C GLN A 87 -8.26 19.31 -23.23
N VAL A 88 -7.72 20.43 -23.73
CA VAL A 88 -6.65 21.19 -23.06
C VAL A 88 -7.09 21.67 -21.70
N VAL A 89 -8.24 22.33 -21.59
CA VAL A 89 -8.74 22.85 -20.31
C VAL A 89 -8.88 21.73 -19.27
N LEU A 90 -9.42 20.57 -19.66
CA LEU A 90 -9.51 19.39 -18.80
C LEU A 90 -8.13 18.80 -18.44
N GLN A 91 -7.13 18.93 -19.30
CA GLN A 91 -5.75 18.51 -19.02
C GLN A 91 -5.05 19.48 -18.05
N SER A 92 -5.08 20.79 -18.32
CA SER A 92 -4.49 21.82 -17.44
C SER A 92 -5.07 21.76 -16.02
N ILE A 93 -6.38 21.52 -15.88
CA ILE A 93 -7.03 21.29 -14.58
C ILE A 93 -6.39 20.11 -13.84
N ARG A 94 -6.28 18.94 -14.48
CA ARG A 94 -5.68 17.74 -13.89
C ARG A 94 -4.22 17.94 -13.53
N GLU A 95 -3.46 18.65 -14.37
CA GLU A 95 -2.05 18.95 -14.11
C GLU A 95 -1.88 19.90 -12.91
N ALA A 96 -2.77 20.86 -12.72
CA ALA A 96 -2.76 21.77 -11.56
C ALA A 96 -3.21 21.08 -10.27
N GLU A 97 -4.26 20.25 -10.32
CA GLU A 97 -4.67 19.38 -9.21
C GLU A 97 -3.50 18.48 -8.77
N LYS A 98 -2.89 17.76 -9.71
CA LYS A 98 -1.72 16.90 -9.53
C LYS A 98 -0.52 17.66 -8.95
N ARG A 99 -0.18 18.84 -9.48
CA ARG A 99 0.90 19.70 -8.97
C ARG A 99 0.64 20.13 -7.50
N THR A 100 -0.62 20.42 -7.17
CA THR A 100 -1.04 20.78 -5.81
C THR A 100 -0.98 19.59 -4.86
N ILE A 101 -1.41 18.41 -5.30
CA ILE A 101 -1.30 17.13 -4.58
C ILE A 101 0.18 16.80 -4.28
N VAL A 102 1.04 16.82 -5.30
CA VAL A 102 2.49 16.53 -5.13
C VAL A 102 3.12 17.50 -4.15
N LYS A 103 2.83 18.80 -4.25
CA LYS A 103 3.31 19.81 -3.30
C LYS A 103 2.84 19.55 -1.87
N HIS A 104 1.61 19.04 -1.68
CA HIS A 104 1.08 18.73 -0.35
C HIS A 104 1.75 17.49 0.27
N TYR A 105 1.83 16.39 -0.47
CA TYR A 105 2.40 15.13 0.04
C TYR A 105 3.93 15.10 0.03
N SER A 106 4.61 15.94 -0.76
CA SER A 106 6.08 16.08 -0.71
C SER A 106 6.57 16.53 0.68
N GLY A 107 5.82 17.42 1.35
CA GLY A 107 6.07 17.78 2.76
C GLY A 107 5.58 16.76 3.79
N GLN A 108 5.08 15.60 3.35
CA GLN A 108 4.60 14.49 4.19
C GLN A 108 5.31 13.16 3.89
N VAL A 109 6.29 13.15 2.98
CA VAL A 109 7.19 12.00 2.81
C VAL A 109 7.95 11.80 4.13
N GLY A 110 7.97 10.57 4.62
CA GLY A 110 8.46 10.25 5.97
C GLY A 110 7.40 10.26 7.07
N ALA A 111 6.15 10.64 6.78
CA ALA A 111 5.03 10.60 7.73
C ALA A 111 4.10 9.40 7.48
N ILE A 112 3.19 9.16 8.43
CA ILE A 112 2.11 8.17 8.31
C ILE A 112 0.78 8.83 7.91
N ALA A 113 0.02 8.13 7.08
CA ALA A 113 -1.33 8.50 6.68
C ALA A 113 -2.31 7.35 6.92
N LYS A 114 -3.57 7.68 7.26
CA LYS A 114 -4.67 6.73 7.14
C LYS A 114 -5.25 6.80 5.74
N GLY A 115 -5.49 5.65 5.12
CA GLY A 115 -6.15 5.55 3.82
C GLY A 115 -7.12 4.39 3.76
N ARG A 116 -8.08 4.47 2.85
CA ARG A 116 -9.08 3.41 2.62
C ARG A 116 -8.84 2.74 1.27
N VAL A 117 -8.76 1.41 1.23
CA VAL A 117 -8.61 0.66 -0.02
C VAL A 117 -9.81 0.91 -0.93
N ILE A 118 -9.57 1.47 -2.12
CA ILE A 118 -10.62 1.82 -3.09
C ILE A 118 -10.65 0.89 -4.31
N ARG A 119 -9.48 0.44 -4.79
CA ARG A 119 -9.36 -0.41 -5.99
C ARG A 119 -8.02 -1.16 -6.00
N PHE A 120 -7.94 -2.17 -6.86
CA PHE A 120 -6.72 -2.96 -7.09
C PHE A 120 -6.25 -2.77 -8.54
N GLU A 121 -4.97 -2.50 -8.75
CA GLU A 121 -4.33 -2.47 -10.07
C GLU A 121 -3.49 -3.76 -10.23
N GLY A 122 -4.17 -4.84 -10.64
CA GLY A 122 -3.60 -6.19 -10.74
C GLY A 122 -3.35 -6.79 -9.35
N ARG A 123 -2.11 -6.70 -8.86
CA ARG A 123 -1.72 -7.07 -7.49
C ARG A 123 -1.35 -5.87 -6.61
N ASN A 124 -1.32 -4.66 -7.17
CA ASN A 124 -1.09 -3.43 -6.41
C ASN A 124 -2.40 -2.96 -5.77
N VAL A 125 -2.33 -2.37 -4.58
CA VAL A 125 -3.50 -1.81 -3.88
C VAL A 125 -3.48 -0.30 -4.00
N LEU A 126 -4.62 0.33 -4.28
CA LEU A 126 -4.77 1.78 -4.27
C LEU A 126 -5.64 2.21 -3.09
N LEU A 127 -5.13 3.18 -2.32
CA LEU A 127 -5.77 3.71 -1.13
C LEU A 127 -6.16 5.18 -1.36
N ASP A 128 -7.39 5.52 -1.00
CA ASP A 128 -7.88 6.88 -0.86
C ASP A 128 -7.25 7.52 0.40
N LEU A 129 -6.38 8.52 0.19
CA LEU A 129 -5.73 9.32 1.25
C LEU A 129 -6.50 10.64 1.50
N GLY A 130 -7.76 10.74 1.09
CA GLY A 130 -8.65 11.89 1.27
C GLY A 130 -8.47 13.03 0.27
N LYS A 131 -7.24 13.27 -0.23
CA LYS A 131 -6.94 14.26 -1.29
C LYS A 131 -6.30 13.67 -2.54
N ALA A 132 -5.85 12.41 -2.48
CA ALA A 132 -5.13 11.74 -3.56
C ALA A 132 -5.20 10.22 -3.40
N GLU A 133 -4.92 9.49 -4.47
CA GLU A 133 -4.69 8.05 -4.42
C GLU A 133 -3.23 7.75 -4.02
N GLY A 134 -3.04 7.00 -2.94
CA GLY A 134 -1.78 6.36 -2.58
C GLY A 134 -1.65 4.99 -3.25
N PHE A 135 -0.47 4.71 -3.80
CA PHE A 135 -0.15 3.47 -4.51
C PHE A 135 0.71 2.55 -3.63
N LEU A 136 0.19 1.38 -3.28
CA LEU A 136 0.84 0.35 -2.47
C LEU A 136 1.28 -0.83 -3.37
N PRO A 137 2.52 -0.81 -3.91
CA PRO A 137 3.03 -1.86 -4.78
C PRO A 137 3.25 -3.19 -4.03
N VAL A 138 3.30 -4.30 -4.75
CA VAL A 138 3.47 -5.66 -4.18
C VAL A 138 4.72 -5.76 -3.31
N GLU A 139 5.79 -5.08 -3.68
CA GLU A 139 7.08 -5.05 -2.99
C GLU A 139 7.00 -4.36 -1.62
N GLU A 140 5.98 -3.51 -1.40
CA GLU A 140 5.79 -2.75 -0.15
C GLU A 140 4.60 -3.25 0.69
N GLN A 141 3.97 -4.37 0.28
CA GLN A 141 2.87 -5.05 0.97
C GLN A 141 3.37 -6.10 1.98
N ILE A 142 2.65 -6.27 3.08
CA ILE A 142 2.92 -7.35 4.05
C ILE A 142 2.37 -8.66 3.47
N ARG A 143 3.26 -9.64 3.24
CA ARG A 143 2.91 -10.91 2.54
C ARG A 143 1.90 -11.80 3.26
N SER A 144 1.70 -11.60 4.57
CA SER A 144 0.70 -12.29 5.40
C SER A 144 -0.60 -11.49 5.58
N GLU A 145 -0.61 -10.20 5.22
CA GLU A 145 -1.77 -9.32 5.33
C GLU A 145 -2.74 -9.54 4.15
N ARG A 146 -4.03 -9.36 4.39
CA ARG A 146 -5.07 -9.46 3.36
C ARG A 146 -5.80 -8.14 3.23
N TYR A 147 -5.75 -7.57 2.03
CA TYR A 147 -6.40 -6.31 1.69
C TYR A 147 -7.72 -6.57 0.97
N HIS A 148 -8.79 -5.91 1.40
CA HIS A 148 -10.13 -5.96 0.80
C HIS A 148 -10.63 -4.54 0.50
N LEU A 149 -11.67 -4.43 -0.34
CA LEU A 149 -12.27 -3.13 -0.66
C LEU A 149 -12.91 -2.51 0.59
N ASN A 150 -12.63 -1.22 0.82
CA ASN A 150 -12.99 -0.41 1.99
C ASN A 150 -12.23 -0.70 3.30
N ASP A 151 -11.24 -1.60 3.30
CA ASP A 151 -10.33 -1.73 4.45
C ASP A 151 -9.63 -0.39 4.73
N THR A 152 -9.60 0.03 5.99
CA THR A 152 -8.92 1.26 6.43
C THR A 152 -7.58 0.90 7.05
N LEU A 153 -6.50 1.40 6.47
CA LEU A 153 -5.12 1.02 6.76
C LEU A 153 -4.31 2.27 7.10
N THR A 154 -3.42 2.18 8.10
CA THR A 154 -2.38 3.19 8.31
C THR A 154 -1.12 2.77 7.55
N VAL A 155 -0.61 3.67 6.72
CA VAL A 155 0.51 3.44 5.80
C VAL A 155 1.57 4.52 5.96
N TYR A 156 2.80 4.18 5.62
CA TYR A 156 3.93 5.11 5.59
C TYR A 156 4.06 5.73 4.19
N ILE A 157 4.18 7.06 4.09
CA ILE A 157 4.42 7.76 2.83
C ILE A 157 5.91 7.68 2.53
N LYS A 158 6.29 6.73 1.66
CA LYS A 158 7.68 6.35 1.42
C LYS A 158 8.40 7.32 0.49
N GLU A 159 7.76 7.68 -0.62
CA GLU A 159 8.33 8.52 -1.67
C GLU A 159 7.23 8.99 -2.65
N ILE A 160 7.58 9.91 -3.56
CA ILE A 160 6.75 10.23 -4.73
C ILE A 160 7.58 9.89 -5.97
N LYS A 161 7.08 8.99 -6.81
CA LYS A 161 7.75 8.54 -8.04
C LYS A 161 6.99 9.00 -9.27
N GLU A 162 7.69 9.53 -10.26
CA GLU A 162 7.09 9.90 -11.54
C GLU A 162 7.22 8.73 -12.54
N ASP A 163 6.11 8.39 -13.21
CA ASP A 163 6.16 7.41 -14.31
C ASP A 163 6.68 8.02 -15.62
N ALA A 164 6.91 7.18 -16.63
CA ALA A 164 7.45 7.59 -17.93
C ALA A 164 6.57 8.58 -18.72
N TYR A 165 5.35 8.85 -18.26
CA TYR A 165 4.43 9.86 -18.80
C TYR A 165 4.34 11.09 -17.89
N GLY A 166 5.31 11.25 -16.98
CA GLY A 166 5.40 12.35 -16.01
C GLY A 166 4.35 12.28 -14.90
N ASN A 167 3.74 11.12 -14.61
CA ASN A 167 2.75 11.01 -13.54
C ASN A 167 3.38 10.63 -12.21
N SER A 168 3.55 11.65 -11.37
CA SER A 168 3.87 11.54 -9.95
C SER A 168 2.80 10.72 -9.22
N ARG A 169 3.16 9.53 -8.74
CA ARG A 169 2.38 8.64 -7.87
C ARG A 169 2.95 8.71 -6.44
N ILE A 170 2.07 8.82 -5.44
CA ILE A 170 2.47 8.76 -4.03
C ILE A 170 2.66 7.29 -3.65
N VAL A 171 3.90 6.87 -3.43
CA VAL A 171 4.22 5.48 -3.05
C VAL A 171 4.11 5.35 -1.53
N ILE A 172 3.27 4.42 -1.11
CA ILE A 172 3.00 4.11 0.29
C ILE A 172 3.46 2.69 0.62
N SER A 173 3.76 2.44 1.90
CA SER A 173 4.27 1.15 2.39
C SER A 173 3.54 0.66 3.64
N ARG A 174 3.39 -0.67 3.73
CA ARG A 174 3.04 -1.39 4.96
C ARG A 174 4.25 -2.11 5.57
N ILE A 175 5.31 -2.40 4.82
CA ILE A 175 6.50 -3.13 5.32
C ILE A 175 7.56 -2.26 6.00
N ASP A 176 7.63 -0.97 5.69
CA ASP A 176 8.77 -0.13 6.09
C ASP A 176 8.95 -0.09 7.63
N PRO A 177 10.17 -0.21 8.18
CA PRO A 177 10.40 -0.07 9.63
C PRO A 177 10.01 1.32 10.16
N GLU A 178 10.09 2.37 9.34
CA GLU A 178 9.74 3.72 9.76
C GLU A 178 8.23 3.87 10.03
N LEU A 179 7.36 3.05 9.43
CA LEU A 179 5.94 2.96 9.80
C LEU A 179 5.77 2.74 11.31
N VAL A 180 6.52 1.81 11.89
CA VAL A 180 6.43 1.47 13.31
C VAL A 180 6.99 2.59 14.18
N LYS A 181 8.09 3.22 13.76
CA LYS A 181 8.69 4.38 14.45
C LYS A 181 7.74 5.58 14.49
N GLN A 182 7.07 5.89 13.37
CA GLN A 182 6.07 6.97 13.29
C GLN A 182 4.80 6.65 14.09
N LEU A 183 4.35 5.38 14.12
CA LEU A 183 3.23 4.96 14.99
C LEU A 183 3.57 5.13 16.48
N PHE A 184 4.77 4.73 16.91
CA PHE A 184 5.22 4.97 18.28
C PHE A 184 5.38 6.45 18.61
N MET A 185 5.91 7.27 17.69
CA MET A 185 6.01 8.72 17.88
C MET A 185 4.64 9.38 18.09
N LYS A 186 3.59 8.87 17.45
CA LYS A 186 2.20 9.34 17.62
C LYS A 186 1.52 8.83 18.90
N GLU A 187 1.83 7.61 19.36
CA GLU A 187 1.18 6.97 20.52
C GLU A 187 1.90 7.27 21.86
N VAL A 188 3.17 7.68 21.81
CA VAL A 188 4.05 7.89 22.96
C VAL A 188 4.53 9.36 22.98
N PRO A 189 3.86 10.27 23.71
CA PRO A 189 4.26 11.67 23.84
C PRO A 189 5.71 11.85 24.34
N GLU A 190 6.24 10.89 25.08
CA GLU A 190 7.62 10.87 25.56
C GLU A 190 8.62 10.69 24.40
N ILE A 191 8.22 10.04 23.28
CA ILE A 191 9.00 9.99 22.03
C ILE A 191 8.83 11.29 21.24
N GLU A 192 7.61 11.79 21.09
CA GLU A 192 7.32 13.05 20.37
C GLU A 192 8.14 14.23 20.92
N ASN A 193 8.25 14.33 22.25
CA ASN A 193 9.01 15.37 22.93
C ASN A 193 10.52 15.05 23.08
N GLY A 194 11.00 13.95 22.51
CA GLY A 194 12.43 13.57 22.52
C GLY A 194 13.00 13.12 23.88
N THR A 195 12.15 12.96 24.89
CA THR A 195 12.50 12.43 26.23
C THR A 195 12.90 10.96 26.16
N VAL A 196 12.20 10.17 25.34
CA VAL A 196 12.56 8.80 24.95
C VAL A 196 12.97 8.83 23.49
N LYS A 197 14.09 8.17 23.15
CA LYS A 197 14.65 8.13 21.81
C LYS A 197 14.63 6.69 21.29
N VAL A 198 14.09 6.52 20.09
CA VAL A 198 14.16 5.25 19.36
C VAL A 198 15.55 5.12 18.76
N HIS A 199 16.35 4.16 19.24
CA HIS A 199 17.71 3.92 18.77
C HIS A 199 17.71 3.16 17.45
N VAL A 200 16.90 2.11 17.33
CA VAL A 200 16.78 1.29 16.12
C VAL A 200 15.45 0.51 16.12
N VAL A 201 14.87 0.31 14.94
CA VAL A 201 13.72 -0.57 14.69
C VAL A 201 14.14 -1.65 13.70
N ILE A 202 14.06 -2.92 14.09
CA ILE A 202 14.26 -4.06 13.20
C ILE A 202 12.95 -4.84 13.10
N ARG A 203 12.51 -5.06 11.85
CA ARG A 203 11.19 -5.57 11.52
C ARG A 203 11.27 -6.79 10.61
N GLU A 204 10.43 -7.77 10.91
CA GLU A 204 9.99 -8.85 10.03
C GLU A 204 8.47 -8.64 9.79
N PRO A 205 8.08 -7.94 8.71
CA PRO A 205 6.74 -7.37 8.57
C PRO A 205 5.62 -8.41 8.63
N GLY A 206 4.63 -8.18 9.50
CA GLY A 206 3.52 -9.10 9.73
C GLY A 206 3.84 -10.35 10.56
N GLU A 207 5.08 -10.53 11.03
CA GLU A 207 5.45 -11.56 12.02
C GLU A 207 5.91 -10.93 13.34
N ARG A 208 7.01 -10.15 13.35
CA ARG A 208 7.60 -9.59 14.58
C ARG A 208 8.48 -8.36 14.34
N THR A 209 8.42 -7.39 15.25
CA THR A 209 9.34 -6.23 15.32
C THR A 209 10.05 -6.18 16.67
N LYS A 210 11.35 -5.84 16.67
CA LYS A 210 12.11 -5.44 17.85
C LYS A 210 12.46 -3.95 17.74
N ILE A 211 12.10 -3.17 18.75
CA ILE A 211 12.40 -1.73 18.84
C ILE A 211 13.26 -1.46 20.08
N ALA A 212 14.44 -0.86 19.86
CA ALA A 212 15.35 -0.46 20.93
C ALA A 212 15.13 1.01 21.30
N VAL A 213 14.95 1.30 22.59
CA VAL A 213 14.67 2.64 23.12
C VAL A 213 15.62 3.01 24.26
N HIS A 214 15.98 4.29 24.37
CA HIS A 214 16.67 4.83 25.55
C HIS A 214 16.04 6.15 26.02
N SER A 215 16.38 6.58 27.23
CA SER A 215 16.19 7.94 27.69
C SER A 215 17.47 8.42 28.37
N ASP A 216 17.76 9.72 28.26
CA ASP A 216 18.83 10.38 29.00
C ASP A 216 18.33 11.01 30.31
N GLN A 217 17.01 10.98 30.56
CA GLN A 217 16.38 11.63 31.71
C GLN A 217 16.27 10.67 32.90
N THR A 218 16.93 11.02 34.00
CA THR A 218 16.88 10.25 35.25
C THR A 218 15.46 10.15 35.79
N GLY A 219 14.97 8.93 35.99
CA GLY A 219 13.61 8.66 36.48
C GLY A 219 12.57 8.38 35.38
N VAL A 220 12.95 8.47 34.10
CA VAL A 220 12.11 8.02 32.98
C VAL A 220 12.47 6.58 32.61
N ASP A 221 11.48 5.68 32.65
CA ASP A 221 11.60 4.34 32.05
C ASP A 221 11.18 4.41 30.57
N PRO A 222 12.11 4.22 29.60
CA PRO A 222 11.78 4.28 28.19
C PRO A 222 10.94 3.09 27.71
N VAL A 223 11.04 1.92 28.37
CA VAL A 223 10.24 0.73 28.02
C VAL A 223 8.82 0.89 28.56
N GLY A 224 8.68 1.25 29.84
CA GLY A 224 7.40 1.52 30.47
C GLY A 224 6.60 2.64 29.78
N ALA A 225 7.28 3.69 29.29
CA ALA A 225 6.66 4.73 28.48
C ALA A 225 6.06 4.17 27.18
N CYS A 226 6.81 3.37 26.42
CA CYS A 226 6.34 2.82 25.14
C CYS A 226 5.31 1.69 25.29
N VAL A 227 5.40 0.89 26.36
CA VAL A 227 4.42 -0.17 26.67
C VAL A 227 3.11 0.45 27.19
N GLY A 228 3.20 1.46 28.05
CA GLY A 228 2.06 2.05 28.74
C GLY A 228 1.42 1.13 29.79
N GLN A 229 0.42 1.62 30.51
CA GLN A 229 -0.27 0.81 31.53
C GLN A 229 -0.85 -0.47 30.91
N LYS A 230 -0.47 -1.63 31.45
CA LYS A 230 -0.91 -2.97 30.98
C LYS A 230 -0.67 -3.24 29.48
N GLY A 231 0.26 -2.54 28.84
CA GLY A 231 0.55 -2.73 27.41
C GLY A 231 -0.40 -1.99 26.45
N ILE A 232 -1.21 -1.04 26.93
CA ILE A 232 -2.22 -0.34 26.10
C ILE A 232 -1.59 0.37 24.88
N ARG A 233 -0.47 1.09 25.06
CA ARG A 233 0.17 1.86 23.97
C ARG A 233 0.77 0.94 22.90
N VAL A 234 1.57 -0.05 23.31
CA VAL A 234 2.13 -1.05 22.38
C VAL A 234 1.04 -1.88 21.69
N LYS A 235 -0.09 -2.14 22.37
CA LYS A 235 -1.25 -2.79 21.73
C LYS A 235 -1.91 -1.88 20.69
N ALA A 236 -2.10 -0.58 20.95
CA ALA A 236 -2.66 0.34 19.97
C ALA A 236 -1.81 0.40 18.68
N VAL A 237 -0.48 0.44 18.81
CA VAL A 237 0.44 0.32 17.65
C VAL A 237 0.29 -1.04 16.96
N THR A 238 0.22 -2.13 17.72
CA THR A 238 0.06 -3.50 17.18
C THR A 238 -1.25 -3.67 16.40
N ASP A 239 -2.37 -3.17 16.95
CA ASP A 239 -3.69 -3.23 16.31
C ASP A 239 -3.70 -2.43 14.99
N GLU A 240 -2.99 -1.29 14.92
CA GLU A 240 -2.84 -0.49 13.69
C GLU A 240 -1.88 -1.13 12.64
N LEU A 241 -1.04 -2.08 13.07
CA LEU A 241 -0.31 -3.00 12.20
C LEU A 241 -1.12 -4.27 11.84
N GLY A 242 -2.43 -4.28 12.10
CA GLY A 242 -3.32 -5.40 11.78
C GLY A 242 -3.37 -6.49 12.86
N GLY A 243 -2.85 -6.23 14.06
CA GLY A 243 -2.97 -7.09 15.25
C GLY A 243 -2.08 -8.35 15.27
N ALA A 244 -1.56 -8.78 14.12
CA ALA A 244 -0.77 -10.01 14.00
C ALA A 244 0.73 -9.84 14.32
N GLU A 245 1.31 -8.67 14.04
CA GLU A 245 2.75 -8.42 14.19
C GLU A 245 3.12 -8.18 15.67
N LYS A 246 3.94 -9.05 16.25
CA LYS A 246 4.33 -8.94 17.67
C LYS A 246 5.46 -7.94 17.86
N ILE A 247 5.27 -6.94 18.73
CA ILE A 247 6.28 -5.91 19.01
C ILE A 247 6.98 -6.17 20.35
N ASP A 248 8.29 -6.37 20.31
CA ASP A 248 9.15 -6.35 21.51
C ASP A 248 9.77 -4.96 21.68
N ILE A 249 9.54 -4.31 22.82
CA ILE A 249 10.23 -3.06 23.20
C ILE A 249 11.36 -3.42 24.15
N ILE A 250 12.58 -3.03 23.80
CA ILE A 250 13.83 -3.39 24.49
C ILE A 250 14.58 -2.13 24.90
N GLN A 251 15.12 -2.09 26.12
CA GLN A 251 15.99 -0.98 26.52
C GLN A 251 17.35 -1.11 25.83
N TYR A 252 17.77 -0.07 25.11
CA TYR A 252 19.13 0.01 24.58
C TYR A 252 20.14 0.15 25.73
N ASN A 253 21.26 -0.56 25.62
CA ASN A 253 22.35 -0.51 26.59
C ASN A 253 23.70 -0.33 25.85
N PRO A 254 24.58 0.60 26.28
CA PRO A 254 25.93 0.73 25.73
C PRO A 254 26.84 -0.50 25.96
N ASP A 255 26.52 -1.37 26.92
CA ASP A 255 27.18 -2.67 27.06
C ASP A 255 26.58 -3.69 26.09
N ASP A 256 27.39 -4.18 25.15
CA ASP A 256 26.97 -5.14 24.12
C ASP A 256 26.39 -6.43 24.71
N ALA A 257 26.90 -6.93 25.85
CA ALA A 257 26.49 -8.21 26.42
C ALA A 257 25.13 -8.10 27.13
N LEU A 258 24.90 -6.99 27.84
CA LEU A 258 23.57 -6.66 28.35
C LEU A 258 22.58 -6.43 27.21
N PHE A 259 22.95 -5.68 26.17
CA PHE A 259 22.03 -5.39 25.06
C PHE A 259 21.66 -6.64 24.25
N ILE A 260 22.60 -7.56 23.99
CA ILE A 260 22.32 -8.86 23.32
C ILE A 260 21.42 -9.75 24.17
N ARG A 261 21.64 -9.81 25.48
CA ARG A 261 20.79 -10.53 26.42
C ARG A 261 19.35 -10.03 26.37
N GLU A 262 19.13 -8.71 26.49
CA GLU A 262 17.78 -8.15 26.46
C GLU A 262 17.16 -8.19 25.06
N ALA A 263 17.97 -8.13 23.98
CA ALA A 263 17.49 -8.29 22.61
C ALA A 263 16.90 -9.68 22.31
N LEU A 264 17.41 -10.74 22.97
CA LEU A 264 16.89 -12.11 22.84
C LEU A 264 15.62 -12.39 23.64
N SER A 265 15.17 -11.43 24.47
CA SER A 265 13.86 -11.46 25.16
C SER A 265 12.74 -11.87 24.19
N PRO A 266 11.83 -12.79 24.59
CA PRO A 266 11.56 -13.25 25.96
C PRO A 266 12.40 -14.44 26.47
N ALA A 267 13.41 -14.91 25.73
CA ALA A 267 14.23 -16.05 26.18
C ALA A 267 15.19 -15.66 27.31
N LYS A 268 15.35 -16.55 28.30
CA LYS A 268 16.32 -16.35 29.40
C LYS A 268 17.72 -16.75 28.95
N VAL A 269 18.66 -15.83 29.11
CA VAL A 269 20.08 -16.01 28.77
C VAL A 269 20.91 -16.18 30.04
N LEU A 270 21.71 -17.26 30.08
CA LEU A 270 22.64 -17.56 31.17
C LEU A 270 23.92 -16.72 31.06
N SER A 271 24.51 -16.68 29.85
CA SER A 271 25.83 -16.08 29.60
C SER A 271 25.93 -15.56 28.16
N VAL A 272 26.73 -14.50 27.96
CA VAL A 272 27.04 -13.92 26.64
C VAL A 272 28.55 -13.72 26.53
N LYS A 273 29.17 -14.29 25.50
CA LYS A 273 30.61 -14.26 25.25
C LYS A 273 30.86 -13.61 23.89
N ILE A 274 31.52 -12.45 23.87
CA ILE A 274 31.59 -11.57 22.69
C ILE A 274 33.00 -11.51 22.10
N ASP A 275 33.12 -11.82 20.81
CA ASP A 275 34.27 -11.43 19.98
C ASP A 275 33.95 -10.13 19.24
N LYS A 276 34.42 -9.00 19.79
CA LYS A 276 34.24 -7.67 19.19
C LYS A 276 34.99 -7.49 17.86
N LYS A 277 35.99 -8.32 17.54
CA LYS A 277 36.71 -8.26 16.24
C LYS A 277 35.94 -8.95 15.13
N ARG A 278 35.16 -9.98 15.45
CA ARG A 278 34.33 -10.73 14.49
C ARG A 278 32.86 -10.31 14.47
N ARG A 279 32.43 -9.41 15.38
CA ARG A 279 31.01 -9.13 15.67
C ARG A 279 30.22 -10.43 15.85
N LEU A 280 30.80 -11.36 16.62
CA LEU A 280 30.20 -12.66 16.97
C LEU A 280 29.94 -12.71 18.47
N ALA A 281 28.74 -13.13 18.85
CA ALA A 281 28.35 -13.38 20.24
C ALA A 281 27.88 -14.82 20.41
N THR A 282 28.60 -15.61 21.19
CA THR A 282 28.11 -16.91 21.68
C THR A 282 27.25 -16.64 22.91
N VAL A 283 26.01 -17.12 22.87
CA VAL A 283 25.00 -16.97 23.91
C VAL A 283 24.67 -18.34 24.46
N GLU A 284 24.72 -18.48 25.78
CA GLU A 284 24.45 -19.73 26.50
C GLU A 284 23.06 -19.67 27.16
N VAL A 285 22.28 -20.73 26.94
CA VAL A 285 20.87 -20.86 27.35
C VAL A 285 20.60 -22.28 27.85
N ASP A 286 19.59 -22.44 28.70
CA ASP A 286 19.05 -23.75 29.04
C ASP A 286 18.36 -24.41 27.83
N GLU A 287 18.26 -25.75 27.83
CA GLU A 287 17.70 -26.52 26.72
C GLU A 287 16.23 -26.15 26.39
N ASP A 288 15.42 -25.82 27.40
CA ASP A 288 14.03 -25.36 27.23
C ASP A 288 13.92 -23.92 26.72
N GLN A 289 14.94 -23.10 26.93
CA GLN A 289 14.99 -21.70 26.50
C GLN A 289 15.48 -21.56 25.05
N ALA A 290 16.26 -22.50 24.53
CA ALA A 290 16.80 -22.44 23.18
C ALA A 290 15.75 -22.32 22.05
N PRO A 291 14.61 -23.04 22.04
CA PRO A 291 13.56 -22.85 21.05
C PRO A 291 12.97 -21.42 21.05
N LEU A 292 12.93 -20.77 22.22
CA LEU A 292 12.44 -19.41 22.38
C LEU A 292 13.50 -18.38 21.96
N ALA A 293 14.77 -18.64 22.25
CA ALA A 293 15.90 -17.78 21.85
C ALA A 293 16.09 -17.75 20.32
N ILE A 294 16.03 -18.92 19.67
CA ILE A 294 16.06 -19.06 18.21
C ILE A 294 14.78 -18.48 17.60
N GLY A 295 13.62 -18.88 18.11
CA GLY A 295 12.30 -18.54 17.59
C GLY A 295 11.95 -19.30 16.31
N GLN A 296 10.69 -19.17 15.87
CA GLN A 296 10.20 -19.83 14.65
C GLN A 296 11.05 -19.42 13.43
N LYS A 297 11.57 -20.39 12.67
CA LYS A 297 12.51 -20.20 11.54
C LYS A 297 13.79 -19.39 11.88
N GLY A 298 14.15 -19.21 13.16
CA GLY A 298 15.26 -18.34 13.57
C GLY A 298 14.93 -16.84 13.62
N VAL A 299 13.65 -16.45 13.52
CA VAL A 299 13.26 -15.02 13.46
C VAL A 299 13.69 -14.25 14.72
N ASN A 300 13.64 -14.83 15.93
CA ASN A 300 14.01 -14.10 17.14
C ASN A 300 15.52 -13.81 17.20
N VAL A 301 16.36 -14.81 16.91
CA VAL A 301 17.83 -14.66 16.87
C VAL A 301 18.28 -13.75 15.72
N ASN A 302 17.64 -13.84 14.55
CA ASN A 302 17.94 -12.97 13.41
C ASN A 302 17.57 -11.50 13.68
N LEU A 303 16.42 -11.25 14.31
CA LEU A 303 16.02 -9.90 14.73
C LEU A 303 16.96 -9.36 15.81
N ALA A 304 17.32 -10.15 16.81
CA ALA A 304 18.24 -9.74 17.88
C ALA A 304 19.66 -9.44 17.35
N GLY A 305 20.16 -10.24 16.41
CA GLY A 305 21.45 -10.01 15.74
C GLY A 305 21.44 -8.72 14.92
N ARG A 306 20.40 -8.50 14.11
CA ARG A 306 20.19 -7.24 13.36
C ARG A 306 20.02 -6.01 14.28
N LEU A 307 19.44 -6.18 15.48
CA LEU A 307 19.21 -5.09 16.45
C LEU A 307 20.50 -4.63 17.14
N THR A 308 21.44 -5.57 17.33
CA THR A 308 22.71 -5.39 18.06
C THR A 308 23.91 -5.22 17.14
N ASP A 309 23.72 -5.52 15.85
CA ASP A 309 24.78 -5.66 14.82
C ASP A 309 25.82 -6.73 15.22
N TYR A 310 25.34 -7.87 15.72
CA TYR A 310 26.13 -9.07 15.98
C TYR A 310 25.54 -10.30 15.28
N THR A 311 26.41 -11.22 14.84
CA THR A 311 26.03 -12.61 14.59
C THR A 311 25.87 -13.31 15.94
N ILE A 312 24.74 -13.95 16.20
CA ILE A 312 24.44 -14.62 17.47
C ILE A 312 24.45 -16.15 17.28
N ASP A 313 25.27 -16.83 18.06
CA ASP A 313 25.45 -18.29 18.10
C ASP A 313 24.88 -18.82 19.43
N ILE A 314 23.82 -19.63 19.38
CA ILE A 314 23.06 -20.08 20.56
C ILE A 314 23.52 -21.49 20.97
N LYS A 315 24.03 -21.63 22.18
CA LYS A 315 24.49 -22.89 22.76
C LYS A 315 23.61 -23.33 23.92
N GLN A 316 23.08 -24.54 23.81
CA GLN A 316 22.38 -25.23 24.88
C GLN A 316 23.39 -25.73 25.91
N ILE A 317 23.12 -25.49 27.19
CA ILE A 317 23.80 -26.11 28.32
C ILE A 317 22.85 -27.11 28.97
N MET A 318 23.33 -28.35 29.18
CA MET A 318 22.67 -29.29 30.07
C MET A 318 23.17 -29.04 31.50
N PRO A 319 22.28 -28.93 32.51
CA PRO A 319 22.70 -28.65 33.88
C PRO A 319 23.50 -29.82 34.47
N GLU A 320 24.68 -29.53 35.02
CA GLU A 320 25.51 -30.51 35.72
C GLU A 320 24.80 -30.99 37.00
N GLY A 321 24.10 -32.12 36.91
CA GLY A 321 23.34 -32.71 38.02
C GLY A 321 22.35 -33.81 37.63
N SER A 322 21.98 -33.93 36.35
CA SER A 322 21.16 -35.06 35.88
C SER A 322 22.02 -36.29 35.56
N ASP A 323 22.17 -37.17 36.56
CA ASP A 323 22.79 -38.50 36.41
C ASP A 323 21.85 -39.47 35.64
N ALA A 324 21.62 -39.14 34.37
CA ALA A 324 20.86 -39.94 33.43
C ALA A 324 21.66 -41.21 33.10
N LYS A 325 21.20 -42.36 33.59
CA LYS A 325 21.77 -43.67 33.30
C LYS A 325 21.99 -43.84 31.79
N LYS A 326 23.22 -44.16 31.39
CA LYS A 326 23.56 -44.47 30.00
C LYS A 326 22.90 -45.79 29.56
N GLU A 327 21.70 -45.71 29.01
CA GLU A 327 21.27 -46.68 27.99
C GLU A 327 21.89 -46.26 26.65
N PRO A 328 22.61 -47.16 25.94
CA PRO A 328 23.28 -46.79 24.70
C PRO A 328 22.26 -46.68 23.54
N PRO A 329 22.27 -45.59 22.75
CA PRO A 329 21.35 -45.42 21.63
C PRO A 329 21.61 -46.46 20.54
N ALA A 330 20.58 -47.25 20.20
CA ALA A 330 20.69 -48.33 19.25
C ALA A 330 20.51 -47.86 17.79
N LYS A 331 21.64 -47.80 17.07
CA LYS A 331 21.82 -47.67 15.60
C LYS A 331 21.70 -46.25 15.00
N PRO A 332 22.36 -45.99 13.85
CA PRO A 332 22.48 -44.65 13.27
C PRO A 332 21.55 -44.40 12.07
N LEU A 333 21.18 -43.14 11.87
CA LEU A 333 20.66 -42.64 10.59
C LEU A 333 21.86 -42.28 9.69
N THR A 334 22.26 -43.20 8.82
CA THR A 334 23.28 -42.94 7.79
C THR A 334 22.71 -42.15 6.62
N SER A 335 23.45 -41.13 6.18
CA SER A 335 23.22 -40.37 4.95
C SER A 335 23.36 -41.25 3.70
N THR A 336 22.53 -40.99 2.69
CA THR A 336 22.73 -41.47 1.31
C THR A 336 22.37 -40.37 0.30
N GLU A 337 23.40 -39.78 -0.32
CA GLU A 337 23.31 -39.14 -1.64
C GLU A 337 23.82 -40.13 -2.73
N PRO A 338 23.59 -39.88 -4.04
CA PRO A 338 23.38 -40.97 -5.00
C PRO A 338 24.52 -41.27 -5.98
N SER A 339 24.51 -42.50 -6.52
CA SER A 339 25.03 -42.91 -7.83
C SER A 339 24.38 -44.25 -8.19
N GLU A 340 23.50 -44.32 -9.21
CA GLU A 340 23.82 -44.73 -10.59
C GLU A 340 24.25 -46.20 -10.77
N GLU A 341 23.38 -47.01 -11.38
CA GLU A 341 23.78 -48.12 -12.26
C GLU A 341 22.71 -48.36 -13.37
N GLN A 342 23.07 -49.02 -14.48
CA GLN A 342 22.36 -48.93 -15.77
C GLN A 342 21.62 -50.23 -16.23
N PRO A 343 20.73 -50.17 -17.26
CA PRO A 343 19.63 -51.14 -17.42
C PRO A 343 19.79 -52.22 -18.51
N LYS A 344 18.86 -53.20 -18.49
CA LYS A 344 18.36 -54.05 -19.60
C LYS A 344 17.01 -54.69 -19.18
N GLU A 345 15.92 -54.61 -19.98
CA GLU A 345 15.52 -55.50 -21.10
C GLU A 345 15.10 -56.93 -20.65
N VAL A 346 14.00 -57.58 -21.10
CA VAL A 346 13.05 -57.36 -22.22
C VAL A 346 11.63 -57.93 -21.88
N SER A 347 10.59 -57.51 -22.64
CA SER A 347 9.45 -58.32 -23.15
C SER A 347 8.31 -58.79 -22.23
N ALA A 348 7.08 -58.34 -22.56
CA ALA A 348 5.87 -59.19 -22.61
C ALA A 348 4.79 -58.58 -23.55
N LYS A 349 3.86 -59.43 -24.01
CA LYS A 349 2.68 -59.16 -24.87
C LYS A 349 1.57 -60.17 -24.49
N GLU A 350 0.31 -60.14 -24.94
CA GLU A 350 -0.44 -59.34 -25.93
C GLU A 350 -1.96 -59.38 -25.56
N GLU A 351 -2.85 -59.22 -26.54
CA GLU A 351 -4.27 -59.66 -26.60
C GLU A 351 -5.42 -58.75 -26.08
N GLU A 352 -6.54 -58.87 -26.79
CA GLU A 352 -7.83 -58.16 -26.77
C GLU A 352 -8.94 -59.26 -26.54
N PRO A 353 -10.26 -59.20 -26.92
CA PRO A 353 -11.15 -58.15 -27.49
C PRO A 353 -12.59 -58.05 -26.85
N THR A 354 -13.50 -57.29 -27.51
CA THR A 354 -15.01 -57.36 -27.50
C THR A 354 -15.79 -57.02 -26.20
N GLN A 355 -16.86 -56.17 -26.16
CA GLN A 355 -18.16 -56.08 -26.91
C GLN A 355 -19.19 -57.15 -26.49
N THR A 356 -20.52 -56.92 -26.37
CA THR A 356 -21.47 -56.12 -27.20
C THR A 356 -22.63 -55.39 -26.46
N THR A 357 -23.28 -54.47 -27.21
CA THR A 357 -24.65 -53.88 -27.27
C THR A 357 -25.77 -54.17 -26.20
N GLU A 358 -26.90 -53.44 -26.09
CA GLU A 358 -27.70 -52.68 -27.10
C GLU A 358 -28.58 -51.53 -26.53
N GLU A 359 -29.41 -50.93 -27.40
CA GLU A 359 -30.23 -49.68 -27.29
C GLU A 359 -31.38 -49.70 -26.23
N SER A 360 -32.11 -48.62 -25.87
CA SER A 360 -32.32 -47.23 -26.37
C SER A 360 -32.64 -46.24 -25.18
N ALA A 361 -33.24 -45.03 -25.22
CA ALA A 361 -34.06 -44.25 -26.19
C ALA A 361 -34.08 -42.72 -25.89
N GLU A 362 -35.10 -41.99 -26.40
CA GLU A 362 -35.41 -40.54 -26.26
C GLU A 362 -36.03 -40.18 -24.86
N GLU A 363 -36.33 -38.93 -24.45
CA GLU A 363 -36.76 -37.70 -25.15
C GLU A 363 -36.50 -36.40 -24.32
N ALA A 364 -36.73 -35.20 -24.89
CA ALA A 364 -36.67 -33.86 -24.26
C ALA A 364 -37.49 -32.84 -25.10
N PRO A 365 -37.62 -31.52 -24.80
CA PRO A 365 -37.29 -30.71 -23.59
C PRO A 365 -38.46 -29.74 -23.16
N LYS A 366 -38.14 -28.64 -22.43
CA LYS A 366 -38.94 -27.38 -22.21
C LYS A 366 -40.06 -27.39 -21.14
N GLU A 367 -40.67 -26.25 -20.75
CA GLU A 367 -40.19 -24.92 -20.29
C GLU A 367 -41.41 -24.03 -19.86
N LYS A 368 -41.25 -23.12 -18.88
CA LYS A 368 -42.07 -21.90 -18.58
C LYS A 368 -43.54 -22.00 -18.04
N SER A 369 -43.81 -21.17 -17.00
CA SER A 369 -45.00 -20.33 -16.63
C SER A 369 -46.45 -20.85 -16.84
N SER A 370 -47.47 -20.49 -16.03
CA SER A 370 -47.78 -19.22 -15.32
C SER A 370 -48.81 -19.40 -14.17
N ASP A 371 -49.08 -18.32 -13.40
CA ASP A 371 -50.29 -17.87 -12.65
C ASP A 371 -51.46 -18.86 -12.33
N GLU A 372 -52.20 -18.77 -11.21
CA GLU A 372 -53.12 -17.66 -10.85
C GLU A 372 -53.73 -17.83 -9.41
N ILE A 373 -54.59 -16.88 -8.99
CA ILE A 373 -55.66 -16.93 -7.96
C ILE A 373 -55.37 -16.31 -6.57
N LEU A 374 -56.24 -15.36 -6.20
CA LEU A 374 -56.38 -14.68 -4.90
C LEU A 374 -57.47 -15.33 -4.01
N PRO A 375 -57.58 -14.91 -2.74
CA PRO A 375 -58.91 -14.53 -2.23
C PRO A 375 -58.96 -13.14 -1.57
N THR A 376 -60.15 -12.56 -1.53
CA THR A 376 -60.46 -11.21 -1.01
C THR A 376 -60.95 -11.21 0.45
N PRO A 377 -60.72 -10.13 1.22
CA PRO A 377 -61.45 -9.86 2.46
C PRO A 377 -62.83 -9.20 2.17
N PRO A 378 -63.80 -9.28 3.10
CA PRO A 378 -65.14 -8.68 2.95
C PRO A 378 -65.19 -7.19 3.35
N THR A 379 -66.29 -6.53 2.98
CA THR A 379 -66.59 -5.11 3.26
C THR A 379 -67.70 -4.93 4.29
N ASP A 380 -67.49 -4.06 5.29
CA ASP A 380 -68.54 -3.42 6.10
C ASP A 380 -67.94 -2.25 6.91
N SER A 381 -68.70 -1.31 7.48
CA SER A 381 -69.44 -0.24 6.78
C SER A 381 -69.60 0.99 7.71
N MET A 382 -70.11 2.10 7.14
CA MET A 382 -70.29 3.46 7.69
C MET A 382 -70.57 3.66 9.20
N ASN A 383 -69.86 4.62 9.83
CA ASN A 383 -70.33 5.72 10.73
C ASN A 383 -69.24 6.18 11.73
N ASP A 384 -69.20 7.42 12.25
CA ASP A 384 -69.77 8.73 11.85
C ASP A 384 -69.02 9.85 12.62
N LYS A 385 -69.11 11.10 12.14
CA LYS A 385 -68.95 12.40 12.84
C LYS A 385 -68.02 12.59 14.08
N SER A 386 -67.03 13.49 13.89
CA SER A 386 -66.73 14.69 14.72
C SER A 386 -66.25 14.53 16.20
N GLU A 387 -65.61 15.49 16.88
CA GLU A 387 -65.49 16.96 16.75
C GLU A 387 -64.06 17.53 17.02
N MET A 388 -63.95 18.86 16.84
CA MET A 388 -63.04 19.88 17.43
C MET A 388 -61.88 19.42 18.37
N ALA A 389 -60.61 19.83 18.21
CA ALA A 389 -60.00 21.16 17.98
C ALA A 389 -59.69 21.99 19.25
N SER A 390 -58.61 22.77 19.19
CA SER A 390 -57.95 23.54 20.28
C SER A 390 -57.06 22.70 21.22
N SER A 391 -55.84 23.11 21.60
CA SER A 391 -55.12 24.38 21.35
C SER A 391 -53.65 24.14 21.02
#